data_AF-A0A327HHF2-F1
#
_entry.id   AF-A0A327HHF2-F1
#
_cell.length_a   1.000
_cell.length_b   1.000
_cell.length_c   1.000
_cell.angle_alpha   90.00
_cell.angle_beta   90.00
_cell.angle_gamma   90.00
#
_symmetry.space_group_name_H-M   'P 1'
#
loop_
_entity.id
_entity.type
_entity.pdbx_description
1 polymer ?
#
loop_
_entity_poly.entity_id
_entity_poly.type
_entity_poly.pdbx_seq_one_letter_code
_entity_poly.pdbx_strand_id
1 'polypeptide(L)'
;MVVDNSRLDKRLHLSIRESARRLLRCTVGKINVPNEYVDECYNLVLNVSDLQPSLVIDPVINPVQKNSLFEFYENDLKIIQLSGLEPNDLHICWVPGTLREIWTEFCRYAKALAEAGYPGCLNCGGSDAQEDWDEKSRRLEMLKK
;
A
#
# COMPACT_ATOMS: atom_id res chain seq x y z
N MET A 1 8.65 -20.86 -19.08
CA MET A 1 9.55 -19.72 -18.94
C MET A 1 8.72 -18.56 -18.44
N VAL A 2 8.74 -18.29 -17.13
CA VAL A 2 8.06 -17.12 -16.57
C VAL A 2 9.02 -15.96 -16.76
N VAL A 3 8.67 -15.03 -17.64
CA VAL A 3 9.41 -13.79 -17.79
C VAL A 3 9.11 -12.96 -16.54
N ASP A 4 10.04 -12.94 -15.60
CA ASP A 4 10.07 -11.95 -14.53
C ASP A 4 10.32 -10.59 -15.21
N ASN A 5 9.24 -9.83 -15.43
CA ASN A 5 9.27 -8.60 -16.21
C ASN A 5 8.56 -7.44 -15.51
N SER A 6 8.76 -7.29 -14.20
CA SER A 6 8.47 -6.02 -13.53
C SER A 6 9.61 -5.66 -12.60
N ARG A 7 10.71 -5.15 -13.17
CA ARG A 7 11.66 -4.35 -12.40
C ARG A 7 11.01 -3.00 -12.12
N LEU A 8 10.08 -3.01 -11.17
CA LEU A 8 9.56 -1.81 -10.56
C LEU A 8 10.76 -1.02 -10.02
N ASP A 9 10.81 0.28 -10.31
CA ASP A 9 11.96 1.11 -10.00
C ASP A 9 12.35 0.92 -8.52
N LYS A 10 13.61 0.56 -8.27
CA LYS A 10 14.14 0.31 -6.92
C LYS A 10 13.83 1.47 -5.97
N ARG A 11 13.66 2.70 -6.48
CA ARG A 11 13.33 3.88 -5.68
C ARG A 11 11.91 3.86 -5.10
N LEU A 12 11.00 3.10 -5.68
CA LEU A 12 9.60 3.02 -5.23
C LEU A 12 9.39 2.01 -4.09
N HIS A 13 10.34 1.08 -3.88
CA HIS A 13 10.12 -0.06 -2.98
C HIS A 13 9.83 0.37 -1.53
N LEU A 14 10.47 1.44 -1.04
CA LEU A 14 10.23 1.95 0.32
C LEU A 14 8.82 2.54 0.46
N SER A 15 8.34 3.28 -0.54
CA SER A 15 6.99 3.86 -0.52
C SER A 15 5.89 2.82 -0.64
N ILE A 16 6.12 1.78 -1.46
CA ILE A 16 5.20 0.63 -1.54
C ILE A 16 5.17 -0.11 -0.20
N ARG A 17 6.33 -0.35 0.39
CA ARG A 17 6.45 -1.02 1.68
C ARG A 17 5.80 -0.22 2.81
N GLU A 18 5.98 1.10 2.86
CA GLU A 18 5.29 1.92 3.86
C GLU A 18 3.78 1.98 3.61
N SER A 19 3.34 2.03 2.35
CA SER A 19 1.91 1.90 2.03
C SER A 19 1.35 0.59 2.60
N ALA A 20 2.05 -0.54 2.42
CA ALA A 20 1.64 -1.82 2.97
C ALA A 20 1.67 -1.84 4.51
N ARG A 21 2.66 -1.18 5.14
CA ARG A 21 2.70 -1.01 6.61
C ARG A 21 1.50 -0.22 7.12
N ARG A 22 1.09 0.83 6.41
CA ARG A 22 -0.09 1.64 6.78
C ARG A 22 -1.39 0.86 6.64
N LEU A 23 -1.53 0.00 5.63
CA LEU A 23 -2.67 -0.93 5.54
C LEU A 23 -2.79 -1.79 6.80
N LEU A 24 -1.65 -2.27 7.34
CA LEU A 24 -1.64 -3.17 8.49
C LEU A 24 -1.62 -2.46 9.85
N ARG A 25 -1.25 -1.18 9.92
CA ARG A 25 -1.07 -0.42 11.17
C ARG A 25 -2.20 0.58 11.43
N CYS A 26 -2.79 1.15 10.37
CA CYS A 26 -3.87 2.13 10.47
C CYS A 26 -5.24 1.44 10.42
N THR A 27 -6.25 2.12 10.92
CA THR A 27 -7.64 1.66 10.88
C THR A 27 -8.25 2.01 9.52
N VAL A 28 -7.88 1.25 8.48
CA VAL A 28 -8.41 1.47 7.12
C VAL A 28 -9.90 1.13 7.09
N GLY A 29 -10.75 2.16 7.00
CA GLY A 29 -12.21 2.01 6.99
C GLY A 29 -12.84 2.10 5.59
N LYS A 30 -12.11 2.63 4.61
CA LYS A 30 -12.62 2.84 3.25
C LYS A 30 -11.49 2.70 2.22
N ILE A 31 -11.77 2.01 1.12
CA ILE A 31 -10.85 1.90 -0.02
C ILE A 31 -11.61 2.22 -1.29
N ASN A 32 -11.13 3.22 -2.04
CA ASN A 32 -11.61 3.51 -3.38
C ASN A 32 -10.71 2.78 -4.38
N VAL A 33 -11.30 1.96 -5.24
CA VAL A 33 -10.56 1.15 -6.22
C VAL A 33 -11.19 1.25 -7.61
N PRO A 34 -10.42 1.08 -8.70
CA PRO A 34 -11.01 0.91 -10.02
C PRO A 34 -11.87 -0.36 -10.05
N ASN A 35 -12.95 -0.34 -10.83
CA ASN A 35 -13.95 -1.40 -10.83
C ASN A 35 -13.36 -2.78 -11.16
N GLU A 36 -12.34 -2.84 -12.01
CA GLU A 36 -11.67 -4.08 -12.39
C GLU A 36 -10.81 -4.71 -11.28
N TYR A 37 -10.52 -3.98 -10.19
CA TYR A 37 -9.70 -4.48 -9.07
C TYR A 37 -10.50 -4.80 -7.80
N VAL A 38 -11.83 -4.67 -7.82
CA VAL A 38 -12.68 -4.90 -6.64
C VAL A 38 -12.44 -6.28 -6.04
N ASP A 39 -12.48 -7.34 -6.86
CA ASP A 39 -12.26 -8.71 -6.41
C ASP A 39 -10.83 -8.93 -5.90
N GLU A 40 -9.82 -8.34 -6.56
CA GLU A 40 -8.43 -8.41 -6.10
C GLU A 40 -8.24 -7.73 -4.74
N CYS A 41 -8.94 -6.62 -4.50
CA CYS A 41 -8.91 -5.89 -3.24
C CYS A 41 -9.56 -6.70 -2.10
N TYR A 42 -10.75 -7.27 -2.33
CA TYR A 42 -11.38 -8.19 -1.38
C TYR A 42 -10.47 -9.37 -1.05
N ASN A 43 -9.86 -9.99 -2.07
CA ASN A 43 -8.92 -11.08 -1.87
C ASN A 43 -7.72 -10.67 -1.02
N LEU A 44 -7.18 -9.45 -1.18
CA LEU A 44 -6.09 -8.98 -0.33
C LEU A 44 -6.53 -8.89 1.14
N VAL A 45 -7.67 -8.26 1.42
CA VAL A 45 -8.20 -8.08 2.79
C VAL A 45 -8.46 -9.43 3.46
N LEU A 46 -9.07 -10.37 2.74
CA LEU A 46 -9.30 -11.74 3.22
C LEU A 46 -7.98 -12.44 3.54
N ASN A 47 -7.01 -12.43 2.62
CA ASN A 47 -5.70 -13.05 2.85
C ASN A 47 -4.99 -12.47 4.08
N VAL A 48 -5.02 -11.14 4.27
CA VAL A 48 -4.40 -10.52 5.44
C VAL A 48 -5.11 -10.95 6.73
N SER A 49 -6.44 -11.03 6.71
CA SER A 49 -7.24 -11.48 7.85
C SER A 49 -6.94 -12.94 8.22
N ASP A 50 -6.78 -13.80 7.22
CA ASP A 50 -6.40 -15.22 7.43
C ASP A 50 -4.99 -15.35 8.00
N LEU A 51 -4.05 -14.53 7.52
CA LEU A 51 -2.66 -14.52 7.97
C LEU A 51 -2.50 -13.97 9.40
N GLN A 52 -3.28 -12.94 9.76
CA GLN A 52 -3.21 -12.29 11.06
C GLN A 52 -4.61 -12.02 11.63
N PRO A 53 -5.30 -13.05 12.19
CA PRO A 53 -6.67 -12.90 12.69
C PRO A 53 -6.85 -11.89 13.81
N SER A 54 -5.78 -11.55 14.54
CA SER A 54 -5.78 -10.51 15.58
C SER A 54 -5.84 -9.08 15.01
N LEU A 55 -5.60 -8.92 13.71
CA LEU A 55 -5.64 -7.63 13.03
C LEU A 55 -6.98 -7.49 12.30
N VAL A 56 -7.80 -6.56 12.77
CA VAL A 56 -9.11 -6.30 12.16
C VAL A 56 -8.95 -5.26 11.06
N ILE A 57 -9.06 -5.71 9.80
CA ILE A 57 -9.14 -4.85 8.61
C ILE A 57 -10.46 -5.15 7.93
N ASP A 58 -11.43 -4.25 8.06
CA ASP A 58 -12.77 -4.40 7.48
C ASP A 58 -13.23 -3.12 6.77
N PRO A 59 -12.60 -2.77 5.63
CA PRO A 59 -12.90 -1.55 4.92
C PRO A 59 -14.13 -1.70 4.02
N VAL A 60 -14.86 -0.61 3.88
CA VAL A 60 -15.83 -0.48 2.78
C VAL A 60 -15.07 -0.28 1.47
N ILE A 61 -15.17 -1.26 0.56
CA ILE A 61 -14.55 -1.19 -0.77
C ILE A 61 -15.53 -0.56 -1.77
N ASN A 62 -15.17 0.62 -2.29
CA ASN A 62 -15.98 1.39 -3.22
C ASN A 62 -15.39 1.34 -4.65
N PRO A 63 -16.10 0.78 -5.64
CA PRO A 63 -15.69 0.86 -7.03
C PRO A 63 -15.85 2.29 -7.56
N VAL A 64 -14.82 2.79 -8.22
CA VAL A 64 -14.82 4.11 -8.88
C VAL A 64 -14.64 3.93 -10.39
N GLN A 65 -15.58 4.43 -11.18
CA GLN A 65 -15.50 4.37 -12.64
C GLN A 65 -14.41 5.31 -13.17
N LYS A 66 -13.59 4.83 -14.12
CA LYS A 66 -12.51 5.58 -14.79
C LYS A 66 -11.40 6.10 -13.85
N ASN A 67 -11.24 5.51 -12.67
CA ASN A 67 -10.12 5.82 -11.82
C ASN A 67 -8.93 4.90 -12.17
N SER A 68 -7.72 5.45 -12.19
CA SER A 68 -6.48 4.68 -12.46
C SER A 68 -5.57 4.64 -11.24
N LEU A 69 -6.13 4.80 -10.04
CA LEU A 69 -5.41 4.81 -8.77
C LEU A 69 -6.23 4.15 -7.66
N PHE A 70 -5.55 3.72 -6.60
CA PHE A 70 -6.19 3.28 -5.36
C PHE A 70 -6.02 4.34 -4.29
N GLU A 71 -7.05 4.52 -3.47
CA GLU A 71 -7.02 5.42 -2.31
C GLU A 71 -7.50 4.67 -1.08
N PHE A 72 -6.72 4.72 -0.01
CA PHE A 72 -7.08 4.11 1.28
C PHE A 72 -7.28 5.22 2.30
N TYR A 73 -8.33 5.07 3.10
CA TYR A 73 -8.74 6.07 4.08
C TYR A 73 -8.81 5.46 5.46
N GLU A 74 -8.26 6.20 6.43
CA GLU A 74 -8.55 6.03 7.84
C GLU A 74 -9.59 7.08 8.22
N ASN A 75 -10.80 6.63 8.56
CA ASN A 75 -11.99 7.48 8.61
C ASN A 75 -12.21 8.20 7.26
N ASP A 76 -12.04 9.51 7.23
CA ASP A 76 -12.14 10.35 6.02
C ASP A 76 -10.79 10.94 5.56
N LEU A 77 -9.70 10.60 6.24
CA LEU A 77 -8.36 11.04 5.88
C LEU A 77 -7.72 10.04 4.93
N LYS A 78 -7.33 10.49 3.73
CA LYS A 78 -6.57 9.66 2.79
C LYS A 78 -5.16 9.45 3.34
N ILE A 79 -4.74 8.20 3.44
CA ILE A 79 -3.43 7.83 4.02
C ILE A 79 -2.51 7.13 3.03
N ILE A 80 -3.06 6.55 1.95
CA ILE A 80 -2.31 5.89 0.88
C ILE A 80 -2.92 6.29 -0.46
N GLN A 81 -2.05 6.56 -1.44
CA GLN A 81 -2.44 6.68 -2.84
C GLN A 81 -1.48 5.91 -3.74
N LEU A 82 -1.99 4.87 -4.41
CA LEU A 82 -1.21 4.09 -5.37
C LEU A 82 -1.53 4.55 -6.78
N SER A 83 -0.52 5.00 -7.53
CA SER A 83 -0.64 5.65 -8.83
C SER A 83 -1.32 7.03 -8.77
N GLY A 84 -1.67 7.57 -9.95
CA GLY A 84 -2.25 8.90 -10.11
C GLY A 84 -1.23 10.04 -9.95
N LEU A 85 -1.75 11.27 -9.96
CA LEU A 85 -0.96 12.48 -9.77
C LEU A 85 -0.53 12.64 -8.32
N GLU A 86 0.61 13.31 -8.11
CA GLU A 86 1.11 13.64 -6.79
C GLU A 86 0.04 14.40 -5.98
N PRO A 87 -0.35 13.91 -4.78
CA PRO A 87 -1.26 14.66 -3.93
C PRO A 87 -0.52 15.77 -3.18
N ASN A 88 -1.15 16.93 -2.96
CA ASN A 88 -0.51 18.04 -2.24
C ASN A 88 -0.19 17.74 -0.77
N ASP A 89 -0.93 16.81 -0.16
CA ASP A 89 -0.79 16.47 1.25
C ASP A 89 0.33 15.43 1.44
N LEU A 90 1.27 15.76 2.34
CA LEU A 90 2.43 14.93 2.71
C LEU A 90 2.08 13.86 3.74
N HIS A 91 0.90 13.89 4.34
CA HIS A 91 0.41 12.79 5.16
C HIS A 91 0.10 11.56 4.31
N ILE A 92 -0.20 11.71 3.02
CA ILE A 92 -0.50 10.59 2.11
C ILE A 92 0.80 9.93 1.68
N CYS A 93 0.95 8.63 1.93
CA CYS A 93 2.00 7.83 1.29
C CYS A 93 1.63 7.63 -0.18
N TRP A 94 2.36 8.32 -1.07
CA TRP A 94 2.09 8.28 -2.49
C TRP A 94 3.12 7.43 -3.22
N VAL A 95 2.63 6.59 -4.13
CA VAL A 95 3.49 5.80 -5.02
C VAL A 95 3.17 6.14 -6.47
N PRO A 96 4.07 6.83 -7.21
CA PRO A 96 3.88 7.09 -8.64
C PRO A 96 4.11 5.84 -9.49
N GLY A 97 3.50 5.80 -10.68
CA GLY A 97 3.77 4.79 -11.70
C GLY A 97 2.51 4.01 -12.14
N THR A 98 2.74 2.90 -12.83
CA THR A 98 1.66 2.05 -13.35
C THR A 98 0.96 1.32 -12.22
N LEU A 99 -0.37 1.50 -12.14
CA LEU A 99 -1.16 0.92 -11.07
C LEU A 99 -1.00 -0.60 -10.95
N ARG A 100 -1.02 -1.34 -12.07
CA ARG A 100 -0.90 -2.80 -12.04
C ARG A 100 0.40 -3.29 -11.40
N GLU A 101 1.51 -2.65 -11.74
CA GLU A 101 2.84 -3.00 -11.23
C GLU A 101 2.92 -2.68 -9.73
N ILE A 102 2.49 -1.47 -9.34
CA ILE A 102 2.48 -1.02 -7.95
C ILE A 102 1.59 -1.92 -7.10
N TRP A 103 0.39 -2.24 -7.58
CA TRP A 103 -0.57 -3.08 -6.87
C TRP A 103 -0.04 -4.49 -6.62
N THR A 104 0.63 -5.07 -7.63
CA THR A 104 1.25 -6.39 -7.50
C THR A 104 2.29 -6.42 -6.38
N GLU A 105 3.19 -5.43 -6.35
CA GLU A 105 4.22 -5.34 -5.31
C GLU A 105 3.64 -4.96 -3.94
N PHE A 106 2.63 -4.08 -3.91
CA PHE A 106 1.93 -3.72 -2.68
C PHE A 106 1.31 -4.95 -2.02
N CYS A 107 0.59 -5.78 -2.78
CA CYS A 107 0.03 -7.03 -2.29
C CYS A 107 1.10 -7.98 -1.75
N ARG A 108 2.24 -8.08 -2.44
CA ARG A 108 3.38 -8.90 -2.01
C ARG A 108 3.93 -8.43 -0.66
N TYR A 109 4.14 -7.13 -0.48
CA TYR A 109 4.62 -6.57 0.79
C TYR A 109 3.59 -6.71 1.91
N ALA A 110 2.31 -6.44 1.65
CA ALA A 110 1.25 -6.56 2.66
C ALA A 110 1.16 -7.99 3.20
N LYS A 111 1.18 -9.00 2.32
CA LYS A 111 1.18 -10.41 2.71
C LYS A 111 2.44 -10.79 3.48
N ALA A 112 3.62 -10.44 2.98
CA ALA A 112 4.89 -10.76 3.66
C ALA A 112 5.01 -10.10 5.04
N LEU A 113 4.49 -8.89 5.21
CA LEU A 113 4.45 -8.21 6.51
C LEU A 113 3.46 -8.86 7.47
N ALA A 114 2.26 -9.22 7.00
CA ALA A 114 1.27 -9.94 7.80
C ALA A 114 1.78 -11.32 8.23
N GLU A 115 2.38 -12.10 7.32
CA GLU A 115 3.04 -13.38 7.61
C GLU A 115 4.14 -13.26 8.66
N ALA A 116 4.88 -12.15 8.66
CA ALA A 116 5.91 -11.84 9.65
C ALA A 116 5.36 -11.36 11.00
N GLY A 117 4.03 -11.24 11.15
CA GLY A 117 3.39 -10.79 12.38
C GLY A 117 3.44 -9.27 12.59
N TYR A 118 3.64 -8.46 11.54
CA TYR A 118 3.59 -7.00 11.64
C TYR A 118 2.14 -6.51 11.79
N PRO A 119 1.83 -5.54 12.68
CA PRO A 119 2.75 -4.74 13.51
C PRO A 119 3.08 -5.35 14.89
N GLY A 120 2.55 -6.54 15.20
CA GLY A 120 2.70 -7.19 16.51
C GLY A 120 4.15 -7.48 16.92
N CYS A 121 5.06 -7.76 15.97
CA CYS A 121 6.50 -7.82 16.23
C CYS A 121 7.23 -6.53 15.81
N LEU A 122 7.26 -5.54 16.71
CA LEU A 122 7.98 -4.26 16.52
C LEU A 122 9.47 -4.40 16.17
N ASN A 123 10.12 -5.51 16.55
CA ASN A 123 11.54 -5.78 16.29
C ASN A 123 11.81 -6.66 15.06
N CYS A 124 10.78 -7.16 14.38
CA CYS A 124 10.94 -8.03 13.20
C CYS A 124 10.90 -7.25 11.87
N GLY A 125 10.57 -5.96 11.91
CA GLY A 125 10.37 -5.13 10.72
C GLY A 125 11.64 -4.60 10.04
N GLY A 126 12.84 -4.94 10.50
CA GLY A 126 14.11 -4.36 10.00
C GLY A 126 14.37 -2.94 10.50
N SER A 127 15.55 -2.39 10.20
CA SER A 127 16.01 -1.04 10.65
C SER A 127 15.00 0.06 10.33
N ASP A 128 14.39 -0.02 9.15
CA ASP A 128 13.48 1.01 8.64
C ASP A 128 12.10 0.98 9.32
N ALA A 129 11.85 0.00 10.21
CA ALA A 129 10.56 -0.10 10.90
C ALA A 129 10.38 0.91 12.03
N GLN A 130 11.46 1.55 12.49
CA GLN A 130 11.48 2.45 13.63
C GLN A 130 11.53 3.93 13.25
N GLU A 131 11.85 4.27 12.00
CA GLU A 131 11.94 5.67 11.57
C GLU A 131 10.58 6.22 11.13
N ASP A 132 10.32 7.48 11.49
CA ASP A 132 9.16 8.22 11.01
C ASP A 132 9.24 8.41 9.49
N TRP A 133 8.11 8.17 8.82
CA TRP A 133 8.05 8.25 7.35
C TRP A 133 8.12 9.70 6.87
N ASP A 134 9.22 10.08 6.21
CA ASP A 134 9.37 11.38 5.53
C ASP A 134 8.93 11.30 4.06
N GLU A 135 7.62 11.48 3.83
CA GLU A 135 7.03 11.48 2.49
C GLU A 135 7.72 12.48 1.55
N LYS A 136 8.06 13.68 2.03
CA LYS A 136 8.64 14.74 1.19
C LYS A 136 9.99 14.31 0.62
N SER A 137 10.87 13.78 1.46
CA SER A 137 12.18 13.29 1.02
C SER A 137 12.05 12.10 0.07
N ARG A 138 11.10 11.20 0.33
CA ARG A 138 10.82 10.04 -0.54
C ARG A 138 10.34 10.46 -1.91
N ARG A 139 9.40 11.42 -2.02
CA ARG A 139 8.94 11.96 -3.32
C ARG A 139 10.07 12.58 -4.11
N LEU A 140 10.91 13.39 -3.46
CA LEU A 140 12.09 13.99 -4.10
C LEU A 140 13.05 12.92 -4.63
N GLU A 141 13.19 11.78 -3.96
CA GLU A 141 14.02 10.68 -4.44
C GLU A 141 13.40 9.93 -5.63
N MET A 142 12.10 9.62 -5.55
CA MET A 142 11.37 8.90 -6.60
C MET A 142 11.29 9.68 -7.92
N LEU A 143 11.26 11.02 -7.85
CA LEU A 143 11.13 11.90 -9.01
C LEU A 143 12.47 12.36 -9.61
N LYS A 144 13.61 12.02 -9.00
CA LYS A 144 14.93 12.27 -9.62
C LYS A 144 15.03 11.44 -10.89
N LYS A 145 15.30 12.08 -12.03
CA LYS A 145 15.55 11.37 -13.29
C LYS A 145 16.93 10.75 -13.29
#